data_AF-A0A7W0RD73-F1
#
_entry.id   AF-A0A7W0RD73-F1
#
_cell.length_a   1.000
_cell.length_b   1.000
_cell.length_c   1.000
_cell.angle_alpha   90.00
_cell.angle_beta   90.00
_cell.angle_gamma   90.00
#
_symmetry.space_group_name_H-M   'P 1'
#
loop_
_entity.id
_entity.type
_entity.pdbx_description
1 polymer ?
#
loop_
_entity_poly.entity_id
_entity_poly.type
_entity_poly.pdbx_seq_one_letter_code
_entity_poly.pdbx_strand_id
1 'polypeptide(L)'
;MKRAIPSIAVLAAIVAAVPSSAAKPEPWATVNICDTPGHPNQMGVRASMLGNGTRQRMYMRFRAQFFNSNGKWENVKGPGLSKFIYAGSAKFANRQAGYTFSFSRPSGASRFVLRGLVAFEYRERKKGRERLVRRFREYTKGGYPAARGGDPPGYTTGVCEIRP
;
A
#
# COMPACT_ATOMS: atom_id res chain seq x y z
N MET A 1 31.30 20.27 -68.77
CA MET A 1 30.95 20.66 -67.38
C MET A 1 30.21 19.50 -66.73
N LYS A 2 30.86 18.73 -65.86
CA LYS A 2 30.30 17.52 -65.23
C LYS A 2 29.66 17.92 -63.89
N ARG A 3 28.34 17.76 -63.75
CA ARG A 3 27.59 18.03 -62.51
C ARG A 3 27.58 16.76 -61.65
N ALA A 4 28.17 16.84 -60.45
CA ALA A 4 28.13 15.78 -59.45
C ALA A 4 26.82 15.85 -58.65
N ILE A 5 26.13 14.72 -58.50
CA ILE A 5 24.93 14.56 -57.67
C ILE A 5 25.39 14.04 -56.31
N PRO A 6 25.08 14.70 -55.18
CA PRO A 6 25.43 14.18 -53.87
C PRO A 6 24.38 13.17 -53.41
N SER A 7 24.81 11.93 -53.18
CA SER A 7 24.00 10.88 -52.55
C SER A 7 23.85 11.18 -51.07
N ILE A 8 22.63 11.48 -50.63
CA ILE A 8 22.27 11.62 -49.21
C ILE A 8 22.05 10.21 -48.64
N ALA A 9 22.97 9.76 -47.78
CA ALA A 9 22.81 8.53 -47.02
C ALA A 9 21.89 8.78 -45.82
N VAL A 10 20.69 8.19 -45.83
CA VAL A 10 19.77 8.18 -44.69
C VAL A 10 20.20 7.10 -43.70
N LEU A 11 20.78 7.51 -42.57
CA LEU A 11 21.02 6.61 -41.43
C LEU A 11 19.67 6.34 -40.73
N ALA A 12 19.12 5.14 -40.92
CA ALA A 12 17.98 4.67 -40.15
C ALA A 12 18.45 4.22 -38.75
N ALA A 13 18.17 5.03 -37.72
CA ALA A 13 18.42 4.65 -36.33
C ALA A 13 17.38 3.63 -35.87
N ILE A 14 17.78 2.37 -35.72
CA ILE A 14 16.95 1.30 -35.14
C ILE A 14 16.89 1.55 -33.63
N VAL A 15 15.79 2.13 -33.16
CA VAL A 15 15.47 2.22 -31.73
C VAL A 15 15.07 0.82 -31.27
N ALA A 16 16.00 0.09 -30.66
CA ALA A 16 15.69 -1.18 -30.02
C ALA A 16 14.69 -0.95 -28.87
N ALA A 17 13.46 -1.39 -29.06
CA ALA A 17 12.45 -1.40 -28.01
C ALA A 17 12.89 -2.39 -26.92
N VAL A 18 13.44 -1.87 -25.81
CA VAL A 18 13.71 -2.66 -24.61
C VAL A 18 12.37 -3.20 -24.10
N PRO A 19 12.19 -4.52 -23.95
CA PRO A 19 10.96 -5.07 -23.40
C PRO A 19 10.82 -4.55 -21.97
N SER A 20 9.79 -3.72 -21.75
CA SER A 20 9.39 -3.32 -20.41
C SER A 20 8.91 -4.57 -19.69
N SER A 21 9.76 -5.13 -18.82
CA SER A 21 9.34 -6.21 -17.93
C SER A 21 8.25 -5.66 -17.04
N ALA A 22 7.00 -6.07 -17.30
CA ALA A 22 5.87 -5.75 -16.43
C ALA A 22 6.24 -6.23 -15.02
N ALA A 23 6.36 -5.28 -14.08
CA ALA A 23 6.66 -5.59 -12.70
C ALA A 23 5.67 -6.64 -12.20
N LYS A 24 6.18 -7.73 -11.60
CA LYS A 24 5.31 -8.74 -11.00
C LYS A 24 4.42 -8.04 -9.98
N PRO A 25 3.13 -8.37 -9.89
CA PRO A 25 2.28 -7.83 -8.84
C PRO A 25 2.94 -8.10 -7.49
N GLU A 26 3.04 -7.08 -6.66
CA GLU A 26 3.52 -7.18 -5.28
C GLU A 26 2.40 -6.81 -4.31
N PRO A 27 2.40 -7.39 -3.09
CA PRO A 27 1.53 -6.91 -2.04
C PRO A 27 1.83 -5.44 -1.76
N TRP A 28 0.81 -4.67 -1.43
CA TRP A 28 0.96 -3.25 -1.18
C TRP A 28 0.08 -2.78 -0.04
N ALA A 29 0.47 -1.64 0.54
CA ALA A 29 -0.32 -0.91 1.52
C ALA A 29 -0.27 0.58 1.18
N THR A 30 -1.36 1.29 1.44
CA THR A 30 -1.47 2.73 1.24
C THR A 30 -2.37 3.36 2.28
N VAL A 31 -2.12 4.63 2.59
CA VAL A 31 -3.11 5.46 3.26
C VAL A 31 -4.10 5.90 2.18
N ASN A 32 -5.38 5.55 2.35
CA ASN A 32 -6.46 5.90 1.43
C ASN A 32 -7.46 6.90 2.01
N ILE A 33 -7.36 7.23 3.31
CA ILE A 33 -8.13 8.31 3.95
C ILE A 33 -7.16 9.03 4.87
N CYS A 34 -7.14 10.35 4.83
CA CYS A 34 -6.34 11.16 5.76
C CYS A 34 -7.06 12.47 6.10
N ASP A 35 -7.56 12.55 7.33
CA ASP A 35 -8.08 13.78 7.95
C ASP A 35 -9.00 14.61 7.04
N THR A 36 -9.97 13.95 6.41
CA THR A 36 -10.92 14.59 5.50
C THR A 36 -12.17 15.08 6.25
N PRO A 37 -13.00 15.96 5.67
CA PRO A 37 -14.25 16.37 6.29
C PRO A 37 -15.20 15.21 6.65
N GLY A 38 -15.22 14.15 5.83
CA GLY A 38 -15.99 12.93 6.11
C GLY A 38 -15.34 11.99 7.13
N HIS A 39 -14.04 12.14 7.36
CA HIS A 39 -13.23 11.31 8.26
C HIS A 39 -12.27 12.16 9.10
N PRO A 40 -12.79 13.05 9.97
CA PRO A 40 -11.95 13.97 10.73
C PRO A 40 -11.11 13.22 11.76
N ASN A 41 -9.83 13.58 11.87
CA ASN A 41 -8.82 12.94 12.72
C ASN A 41 -8.70 11.43 12.50
N GLN A 42 -8.92 10.97 11.26
CA GLN A 42 -8.83 9.56 10.91
C GLN A 42 -7.75 9.30 9.86
N MET A 43 -7.15 8.11 9.95
CA MET A 43 -6.27 7.57 8.93
C MET A 43 -6.80 6.21 8.48
N GLY A 44 -7.27 6.12 7.25
CA GLY A 44 -7.64 4.87 6.59
C GLY A 44 -6.42 4.24 5.94
N VAL A 45 -6.17 2.97 6.24
CA VAL A 45 -5.14 2.18 5.56
C VAL A 45 -5.81 1.06 4.77
N ARG A 46 -5.51 0.99 3.47
CA ARG A 46 -5.92 -0.09 2.57
C ARG A 46 -4.69 -0.89 2.16
N ALA A 47 -4.86 -2.19 2.04
CA ALA A 47 -3.80 -3.07 1.56
C ALA A 47 -4.34 -4.12 0.60
N SER A 48 -3.49 -4.59 -0.29
CA SER A 48 -3.74 -5.70 -1.18
C SER A 48 -2.76 -6.82 -0.91
N MET A 49 -3.29 -8.04 -0.83
CA MET A 49 -2.53 -9.27 -0.62
C MET A 49 -2.76 -10.17 -1.81
N LEU A 50 -1.67 -10.69 -2.37
CA LEU A 50 -1.72 -11.57 -3.52
C LEU A 50 -2.08 -12.98 -3.11
N GLY A 51 -2.90 -13.65 -3.91
CA GLY A 51 -3.02 -15.09 -3.82
C GLY A 51 -1.77 -15.80 -4.30
N ASN A 52 -1.66 -17.07 -3.94
CA ASN A 52 -0.62 -17.98 -4.40
C ASN A 52 -1.20 -19.26 -5.03
N GLY A 53 -2.49 -19.24 -5.40
CA GLY A 53 -3.19 -20.38 -6.00
C GLY A 53 -3.59 -21.48 -5.00
N THR A 54 -3.19 -21.37 -3.73
CA THR A 54 -3.51 -22.38 -2.71
C THR A 54 -4.85 -22.12 -2.02
N ARG A 55 -5.30 -23.06 -1.19
CA ARG A 55 -6.49 -22.90 -0.32
C ARG A 55 -6.18 -22.22 1.03
N GLN A 56 -5.00 -21.60 1.17
CA GLN A 56 -4.63 -20.88 2.38
C GLN A 56 -5.57 -19.69 2.62
N ARG A 57 -5.79 -19.37 3.88
CA ARG A 57 -6.54 -18.20 4.34
C ARG A 57 -5.58 -17.03 4.48
N MET A 58 -5.94 -15.91 3.88
CA MET A 58 -5.16 -14.67 3.94
C MET A 58 -5.72 -13.76 5.01
N TYR A 59 -4.83 -13.21 5.83
CA TYR A 59 -5.16 -12.26 6.88
C TYR A 59 -4.25 -11.05 6.82
N MET A 60 -4.78 -9.90 7.20
CA MET A 60 -4.04 -8.65 7.32
C MET A 60 -4.22 -8.08 8.72
N ARG A 61 -3.17 -7.50 9.29
CA ARG A 61 -3.26 -6.71 10.53
C ARG A 61 -2.62 -5.37 10.30
N PHE A 62 -3.35 -4.32 10.62
CA PHE A 62 -2.96 -2.94 10.38
C PHE A 62 -2.45 -2.34 11.67
N ARG A 63 -1.37 -1.57 11.56
CA ARG A 63 -0.80 -0.80 12.67
C ARG A 63 -0.56 0.63 12.21
N ALA A 64 -0.93 1.59 13.05
CA ALA A 64 -0.52 2.98 12.89
C ALA A 64 0.82 3.22 13.59
N GLN A 65 1.69 3.97 12.93
CA GLN A 65 2.92 4.50 13.51
C GLN A 65 2.91 6.01 13.40
N PHE A 66 3.47 6.70 14.40
CA PHE A 66 3.66 8.15 14.38
C PHE A 66 5.15 8.48 14.33
N PHE A 67 5.47 9.60 13.70
CA PHE A 67 6.82 10.14 13.69
C PHE A 67 7.03 11.00 14.95
N ASN A 68 7.97 10.60 15.81
CA ASN A 68 8.24 11.29 17.06
C ASN A 68 9.19 12.49 16.85
N SER A 69 9.36 13.31 17.89
CA SER A 69 10.25 14.48 17.88
C SER A 69 11.73 14.13 17.69
N ASN A 70 12.12 12.88 17.97
CA ASN A 70 13.49 12.39 17.80
C ASN A 70 13.76 11.87 16.37
N GLY A 71 12.85 12.09 15.43
CA GLY A 71 12.99 11.67 14.05
C GLY A 71 12.81 10.16 13.81
N LYS A 72 12.10 9.47 14.70
CA LYS A 72 11.89 8.01 14.64
C LYS A 72 10.41 7.66 14.53
N TRP A 73 10.13 6.57 13.84
CA TRP A 73 8.79 5.98 13.77
C TRP A 73 8.52 5.12 14.98
N GLU A 74 7.44 5.41 15.69
CA GLU A 74 6.99 4.66 16.85
C GLU A 74 5.57 4.13 16.65
N ASN A 75 5.25 3.02 17.32
CA ASN A 75 3.91 2.46 17.25
C ASN A 75 2.95 3.35 18.06
N VAL A 76 1.81 3.69 17.45
CA VAL A 76 0.72 4.31 18.20
C VAL A 76 0.22 3.28 19.22
N LYS A 77 0.20 3.68 20.50
CA LYS A 77 -0.31 2.85 21.60
C LYS A 77 -1.85 2.80 21.56
N GLY A 78 -2.46 1.84 22.26
CA GLY A 78 -3.92 1.73 22.33
C GLY A 78 -4.55 1.43 20.96
N PRO A 79 -5.42 2.31 20.41
CA PRO A 79 -6.18 2.06 19.18
C PRO A 79 -5.33 1.94 17.91
N GLY A 80 -4.02 2.15 17.98
CA GLY A 80 -3.09 2.05 16.85
C GLY A 80 -2.86 0.65 16.26
N LEU A 81 -3.65 -0.37 16.64
CA LEU A 81 -3.48 -1.75 16.19
C LEU A 81 -4.83 -2.45 15.96
N SER A 82 -5.07 -2.92 14.74
CA SER A 82 -6.27 -3.70 14.42
C SER A 82 -6.18 -5.14 14.94
N LYS A 83 -7.30 -5.87 14.95
CA LYS A 83 -7.30 -7.34 14.93
C LYS A 83 -6.77 -7.86 13.59
N PHE A 84 -6.50 -9.16 13.48
CA PHE A 84 -6.31 -9.78 12.17
C PHE A 84 -7.65 -9.81 11.43
N ILE A 85 -7.67 -9.22 10.25
CA ILE A 85 -8.82 -9.15 9.36
C ILE A 85 -8.66 -10.25 8.31
N TYR A 86 -9.68 -11.08 8.14
CA TYR A 86 -9.70 -12.11 7.10
C TYR A 86 -9.90 -11.43 5.73
N ALA A 87 -8.90 -11.54 4.86
CA ALA A 87 -8.93 -10.97 3.52
C ALA A 87 -9.50 -11.94 2.47
N GLY A 88 -9.66 -13.22 2.80
CA GLY A 88 -10.21 -14.24 1.89
C GLY A 88 -9.25 -15.40 1.63
N SER A 89 -9.52 -16.14 0.56
CA SER A 89 -8.72 -17.31 0.15
C SER A 89 -7.59 -16.91 -0.81
N ALA A 90 -6.41 -17.51 -0.63
CA ALA A 90 -5.23 -17.32 -1.50
C ALA A 90 -5.38 -17.93 -2.90
N LYS A 91 -6.53 -18.57 -3.18
CA LYS A 91 -6.90 -19.06 -4.52
C LYS A 91 -7.19 -17.94 -5.52
N PHE A 92 -7.54 -16.75 -5.03
CA PHE A 92 -7.85 -15.59 -5.86
C PHE A 92 -6.61 -14.75 -6.08
N ALA A 93 -6.45 -14.18 -7.28
CA ALA A 93 -5.25 -13.43 -7.68
C ALA A 93 -4.82 -12.36 -6.67
N ASN A 94 -5.78 -11.59 -6.14
CA ASN A 94 -5.55 -10.67 -5.04
C ASN A 94 -6.82 -10.49 -4.20
N ARG A 95 -6.64 -10.01 -2.97
CA ARG A 95 -7.71 -9.53 -2.10
C ARG A 95 -7.26 -8.28 -1.36
N GLN A 96 -8.18 -7.34 -1.21
CA GLN A 96 -7.96 -6.13 -0.42
C GLN A 96 -8.71 -6.19 0.91
N ALA A 97 -8.11 -5.62 1.94
CA ALA A 97 -8.78 -5.28 3.19
C ALA A 97 -8.23 -3.94 3.69
N GLY A 98 -8.91 -3.32 4.65
CA GLY A 98 -8.44 -2.07 5.23
C GLY A 98 -8.96 -1.86 6.65
N TYR A 99 -8.39 -0.88 7.31
CA TYR A 99 -8.76 -0.47 8.65
C TYR A 99 -8.59 1.03 8.78
N THR A 100 -9.56 1.68 9.40
CA THR A 100 -9.50 3.12 9.68
C THR A 100 -9.22 3.31 11.16
N PHE A 101 -8.14 4.03 11.44
CA PHE A 101 -7.77 4.47 12.77
C PHE A 101 -8.39 5.82 13.05
N SER A 102 -8.91 6.00 14.26
CA SER A 102 -9.37 7.29 14.77
C SER A 102 -8.43 7.75 15.86
N PHE A 103 -8.06 9.02 15.83
CA PHE A 103 -7.15 9.62 16.80
C PHE A 103 -7.84 10.76 17.51
N SER A 104 -7.43 11.02 18.75
CA SER A 104 -7.72 12.29 19.40
C SER A 104 -7.04 13.40 18.59
N ARG A 105 -7.78 14.49 18.36
CA ARG A 105 -7.22 15.70 17.76
C ARG A 105 -5.95 16.13 18.52
N PRO A 106 -4.85 16.47 17.83
CA PRO A 106 -3.67 17.03 18.47
C PRO A 106 -4.04 18.29 19.28
N SER A 107 -3.45 18.47 20.46
CA SER A 107 -3.65 19.72 21.22
C SER A 107 -2.74 20.84 20.70
N GLY A 108 -3.25 22.08 20.78
CA GLY A 108 -2.51 23.28 20.40
C GLY A 108 -2.16 23.30 18.90
N ALA A 109 -0.95 23.76 18.56
CA ALA A 109 -0.45 23.85 17.19
C ALA A 109 0.24 22.56 16.68
N SER A 110 0.11 21.44 17.40
CA SER A 110 0.84 20.21 17.09
C SER A 110 0.21 19.47 15.90
N ARG A 111 1.02 18.78 15.10
CA ARG A 111 0.54 17.88 14.04
C ARG A 111 1.05 16.46 14.28
N PHE A 112 0.24 15.46 13.94
CA PHE A 112 0.68 14.07 13.92
C PHE A 112 1.02 13.67 12.49
N VAL A 113 2.27 13.26 12.27
CA VAL A 113 2.66 12.59 11.02
C VAL A 113 2.60 11.08 11.26
N LEU A 114 1.73 10.42 10.51
CA LEU A 114 1.37 9.03 10.68
C LEU A 114 1.70 8.21 9.43
N ARG A 115 1.94 6.92 9.61
CA ARG A 115 1.98 5.93 8.52
C ARG A 115 1.36 4.61 8.95
N GLY A 116 1.00 3.77 7.98
CA GLY A 116 0.58 2.40 8.22
C GLY A 116 1.75 1.41 8.12
N LEU A 117 1.68 0.35 8.93
CA LEU A 117 2.45 -0.88 8.79
C LEU A 117 1.48 -2.05 8.79
N VAL A 118 1.46 -2.81 7.70
CA VAL A 118 0.53 -3.93 7.50
C VAL A 118 1.29 -5.24 7.60
N ALA A 119 0.86 -6.13 8.49
CA ALA A 119 1.33 -7.50 8.54
C ALA A 119 0.38 -8.41 7.74
N PHE A 120 0.94 -9.17 6.81
CA PHE A 120 0.23 -10.11 5.96
C PHE A 120 0.52 -11.53 6.41
N GLU A 121 -0.50 -12.38 6.45
CA GLU A 121 -0.37 -13.77 6.89
C GLU A 121 -1.15 -14.73 6.02
N TYR A 122 -0.45 -15.74 5.52
CA TYR A 122 -1.07 -16.93 4.95
C TYR A 122 -1.15 -17.95 6.05
N ARG A 123 -2.36 -18.47 6.27
CA ARG A 123 -2.62 -19.48 7.28
C ARG A 123 -3.29 -20.68 6.64
N GLU A 124 -2.82 -21.86 6.99
CA GLU A 124 -3.39 -23.12 6.55
C GLU A 124 -4.32 -23.66 7.65
N ARG A 125 -5.50 -24.13 7.28
CA ARG A 125 -6.42 -24.80 8.22
C ARG A 125 -6.34 -26.32 8.00
N LYS A 126 -5.86 -27.06 9.00
CA LYS A 126 -5.76 -28.52 8.99
C LYS A 126 -6.36 -29.09 10.27
N LYS A 127 -7.30 -30.03 10.14
CA LYS A 127 -7.98 -30.71 11.27
C LYS A 127 -8.46 -29.71 12.36
N GLY A 128 -9.11 -28.62 11.93
CA GLY A 128 -9.63 -27.58 12.84
C GLY A 128 -8.59 -26.59 13.39
N ARG A 129 -7.28 -26.85 13.25
CA ARG A 129 -6.21 -25.95 13.70
C ARG A 129 -5.75 -25.03 12.57
N GLU A 130 -5.42 -23.79 12.93
CA GLU A 130 -4.90 -22.79 11.99
C GLU A 130 -3.39 -22.63 12.22
N ARG A 131 -2.59 -22.85 11.17
CA ARG A 131 -1.12 -22.76 11.20
C ARG A 131 -0.66 -21.61 10.32
N LEU A 132 0.15 -20.70 10.86
CA LEU A 132 0.83 -19.68 10.07
C LEU A 132 1.89 -20.35 9.18
N VAL A 133 1.82 -20.08 7.87
CA VAL A 133 2.75 -20.69 6.89
C VAL A 133 3.61 -19.66 6.16
N ARG A 134 3.17 -18.41 6.10
CA ARG A 134 3.97 -17.30 5.56
C ARG A 134 3.52 -15.99 6.18
N ARG A 135 4.49 -15.12 6.50
CA ARG A 135 4.26 -13.76 6.98
C ARG A 135 5.24 -12.79 6.34
N PHE A 136 4.78 -11.59 6.04
CA PHE A 136 5.63 -10.44 5.72
C PHE A 136 4.93 -9.14 6.12
N ARG A 137 5.60 -8.01 5.92
CA ARG A 137 5.07 -6.68 6.27
C ARG A 137 5.34 -5.67 5.18
N GLU A 138 4.43 -4.72 5.01
CA GLU A 138 4.63 -3.54 4.16
C GLU A 138 4.28 -2.26 4.88
N TYR A 139 5.05 -1.22 4.59
CA TYR A 139 4.72 0.16 4.95
C TYR A 139 3.81 0.77 3.91
N THR A 140 3.01 1.74 4.32
CA THR A 140 2.19 2.52 3.38
C THR A 140 3.07 3.30 2.41
N LYS A 141 2.73 3.22 1.12
CA LYS A 141 3.31 4.03 0.04
C LYS A 141 2.18 4.64 -0.79
N GLY A 142 2.47 5.69 -1.56
CA GLY A 142 1.52 6.28 -2.52
C GLY A 142 1.56 5.57 -3.87
N GLY A 143 0.65 5.96 -4.78
CA GLY A 143 0.68 5.53 -6.18
C GLY A 143 -0.06 4.22 -6.47
N TYR A 144 -1.10 3.88 -5.70
CA TYR A 144 -1.87 2.65 -5.87
C TYR A 144 -3.31 2.94 -6.37
N PRO A 145 -3.52 3.16 -7.68
CA PRO A 145 -4.81 3.64 -8.22
C PRO A 145 -6.00 2.70 -7.96
N ALA A 146 -5.74 1.44 -7.61
CA ALA A 146 -6.77 0.45 -7.30
C ALA A 146 -7.18 0.38 -5.81
N ALA A 147 -6.77 1.34 -4.97
CA ALA A 147 -7.13 1.38 -3.55
C ALA A 147 -8.62 1.74 -3.37
N ARG A 148 -9.42 0.78 -2.93
CA ARG A 148 -10.88 0.96 -2.79
C ARG A 148 -11.25 1.79 -1.55
N GLY A 149 -12.33 2.55 -1.69
CA GLY A 149 -12.92 3.32 -0.58
C GLY A 149 -11.99 4.39 -0.03
N GLY A 150 -11.19 5.01 -0.91
CA GLY A 150 -10.43 6.20 -0.55
C GLY A 150 -11.33 7.43 -0.45
N ASP A 151 -10.94 8.36 0.41
CA ASP A 151 -11.54 9.68 0.51
C ASP A 151 -10.42 10.74 0.40
N PRO A 152 -10.44 11.57 -0.66
CA PRO A 152 -11.33 11.50 -1.83
C PRO A 152 -11.15 10.20 -2.63
N PRO A 153 -12.09 9.85 -3.54
CA PRO A 153 -11.95 8.67 -4.40
C PRO A 153 -10.60 8.64 -5.12
N GLY A 154 -9.88 7.51 -5.02
CA GLY A 154 -8.55 7.33 -5.62
C GLY A 154 -7.38 7.90 -4.80
N TYR A 155 -7.63 8.53 -3.65
CA TYR A 155 -6.58 9.04 -2.77
C TYR A 155 -5.64 7.91 -2.31
N THR A 156 -4.33 8.12 -2.52
CA THR A 156 -3.27 7.23 -2.04
C THR A 156 -2.04 8.00 -1.63
N THR A 157 -1.51 7.72 -0.46
CA THR A 157 -0.25 8.31 0.04
C THR A 157 0.49 7.34 0.95
N GLY A 158 1.77 7.64 1.21
CA GLY A 158 2.58 6.89 2.17
C GLY A 158 2.40 7.34 3.61
N VAL A 159 2.01 8.60 3.83
CA VAL A 159 1.91 9.24 5.15
C VAL A 159 0.64 10.08 5.27
N CYS A 160 0.09 10.17 6.47
CA CYS A 160 -1.03 11.03 6.80
C CYS A 160 -0.60 12.09 7.81
N GLU A 161 -0.97 13.35 7.57
CA GLU A 161 -0.82 14.42 8.56
C GLU A 161 -2.20 14.75 9.16
N ILE A 162 -2.33 14.63 10.49
CA ILE A 162 -3.51 15.11 11.22
C ILE A 162 -3.16 16.44 11.85
N ARG A 163 -4.00 17.45 11.61
CA ARG A 163 -3.80 18.83 12.07
C ARG A 163 -4.81 19.20 13.17
N PRO A 164 -4.55 20.26 13.95
CA PRO A 164 -5.49 20.78 14.96
C PRO A 164 -6.83 21.23 14.36
#